data_AF-A0A8T4QHE8-F1
#
_entry.id   AF-A0A8T4QHE8-F1
#
_cell.length_a   1.000
_cell.length_b   1.000
_cell.length_c   1.000
_cell.angle_alpha   90.00
_cell.angle_beta   90.00
_cell.angle_gamma   90.00
#
_symmetry.space_group_name_H-M   'P 1'
#
loop_
_entity.id
_entity.type
_entity.pdbx_description
1 polymer ?
#
loop_
_entity_poly.entity_id
_entity_poly.type
_entity_poly.pdbx_seq_one_letter_code
_entity_poly.pdbx_strand_id
1 'polypeptide(L)'
;MEVCLGCGDSDGGLNYLVKGTAQGYLDTVQGATYDCCTDSSTSGSACKDSGKYLNEAICSGTTPDSTYFQCQYGCKEGTCLTAPVATTNSISCTDSDGGKSYDAQGVTDIAPSSPGGEAKDYCDLTTGQLVEYYCTADGSNGGASSSFYICPNGCKDGICIGEAQQATKCTDSDGGRDYYVKGRTQVVGGLATEDDFCTGSVLTELYCVGNAMNPERVTCPSGCSNGACIQGTTRTQPIAIAQPTTTSEVPVKKCGVNSFSVNNICTDVSTGNVHFRNAYFQCYDGIESYQGDSTSCKPSELWKKYGQEFCEGHCNTNMQKATTVVPATQTTTQPVCPSAIEVNTQIQKCKDAGLGLQTQISADSETNCMKVSCEKTATQEPIKCNACLVDNACLPIGTRFNKQFCDVDNKMKGIKADLVECSNSFECTSNLCINDACVSGNVWNKIMAWFSKIF
;
A
#
# COMPACT_ATOMS: atom_id res chain seq x y z
N MET A 1 39.30 -20.03 -23.54
CA MET A 1 38.14 -19.77 -24.41
C MET A 1 37.19 -20.93 -24.14
N GLU A 2 36.21 -20.73 -23.27
CA GLU A 2 35.19 -21.76 -23.00
C GLU A 2 34.24 -21.78 -24.19
N VAL A 3 34.26 -22.88 -24.93
CA VAL A 3 33.26 -23.12 -25.99
C VAL A 3 32.03 -23.63 -25.28
N CYS A 4 30.98 -22.82 -25.24
CA CYS A 4 29.68 -23.25 -24.74
C CYS A 4 29.14 -24.31 -25.71
N LEU A 5 29.30 -25.60 -25.36
CA LEU A 5 28.82 -26.77 -26.11
C LEU A 5 27.29 -26.97 -25.91
N GLY A 6 26.51 -25.90 -26.05
CA GLY A 6 25.06 -25.91 -25.85
C GLY A 6 24.33 -25.47 -27.11
N CYS A 7 23.13 -26.02 -27.32
CA CYS A 7 22.16 -25.41 -28.21
C CYS A 7 21.38 -24.35 -27.43
N GLY A 8 21.24 -23.16 -28.01
CA GLY A 8 20.46 -22.06 -27.45
C GLY A 8 19.25 -21.79 -28.34
N ASP A 9 18.10 -21.60 -27.70
CA ASP A 9 16.85 -21.24 -28.35
C ASP A 9 16.41 -19.85 -27.88
N SER A 10 16.11 -18.95 -28.81
CA SER A 10 15.85 -17.54 -28.51
C SER A 10 14.47 -17.27 -27.88
N ASP A 11 13.52 -18.18 -28.03
CA ASP A 11 12.16 -18.02 -27.50
C ASP A 11 11.87 -18.86 -26.24
N GLY A 12 12.78 -19.77 -25.88
CA GLY A 12 12.68 -20.68 -24.75
C GLY A 12 12.31 -22.12 -25.08
N GLY A 13 12.33 -22.54 -26.36
CA GLY A 13 12.05 -23.91 -26.77
C GLY A 13 10.75 -23.99 -27.56
N LEU A 14 9.76 -24.77 -27.10
CA LEU A 14 8.45 -24.83 -27.76
C LEU A 14 7.60 -23.60 -27.39
N ASN A 15 7.66 -22.53 -28.20
CA ASN A 15 6.94 -21.29 -28.03
C ASN A 15 6.26 -20.77 -29.33
N TYR A 16 5.10 -21.31 -29.63
CA TYR A 16 4.39 -21.05 -30.88
C TYR A 16 3.90 -19.60 -31.10
N LEU A 17 4.03 -18.72 -30.11
CA LEU A 17 3.54 -17.33 -30.16
C LEU A 17 4.66 -16.29 -30.26
N VAL A 18 5.92 -16.71 -30.17
CA VAL A 18 7.08 -15.82 -30.19
C VAL A 18 8.09 -16.40 -31.16
N LYS A 19 8.43 -15.64 -32.20
CA LYS A 19 9.38 -16.12 -33.22
C LYS A 19 10.75 -16.41 -32.60
N GLY A 20 11.17 -17.66 -32.71
CA GLY A 20 12.41 -18.22 -32.22
C GLY A 20 13.47 -18.53 -33.27
N THR A 21 14.64 -18.92 -32.78
CA THR A 21 15.79 -19.41 -33.52
C THR A 21 16.59 -20.32 -32.59
N ALA A 22 16.79 -21.57 -33.03
CA ALA A 22 17.64 -22.53 -32.35
C ALA A 22 19.02 -22.57 -33.03
N GLN A 23 20.08 -22.39 -32.24
CA GLN A 23 21.47 -22.41 -32.70
C GLN A 23 22.30 -23.38 -31.86
N GLY A 24 23.09 -24.24 -32.49
CA GLY A 24 23.91 -25.22 -31.78
C GLY A 24 24.99 -25.84 -32.66
N TYR A 25 25.53 -26.98 -32.24
CA TYR A 25 26.64 -27.66 -32.94
C TYR A 25 26.27 -29.10 -33.29
N LEU A 26 26.50 -29.49 -34.54
CA LEU A 26 26.43 -30.87 -35.03
C LEU A 26 27.84 -31.31 -35.43
N ASP A 27 28.45 -32.21 -34.67
CA ASP A 27 29.80 -32.75 -34.93
C ASP A 27 30.85 -31.68 -35.33
N THR A 28 30.96 -30.60 -34.55
CA THR A 28 31.84 -29.42 -34.71
C THR A 28 31.42 -28.37 -35.75
N VAL A 29 30.33 -28.59 -36.49
CA VAL A 29 29.76 -27.61 -37.41
C VAL A 29 28.65 -26.82 -36.72
N GLN A 30 28.72 -25.50 -36.75
CA GLN A 30 27.67 -24.62 -36.22
C GLN A 30 26.44 -24.70 -37.14
N GLY A 31 25.29 -25.04 -36.57
CA GLY A 31 23.99 -25.08 -37.26
C GLY A 31 23.02 -24.07 -36.64
N ALA A 32 22.04 -23.62 -37.43
CA ALA A 32 20.95 -22.79 -36.97
C ALA A 32 19.67 -23.11 -37.75
N THR A 33 18.53 -23.04 -37.07
CA THR A 33 17.18 -23.09 -37.67
C THR A 33 16.29 -22.07 -36.96
N TYR A 34 15.20 -21.65 -37.60
CA TYR A 34 14.35 -20.57 -37.11
C TYR A 34 12.88 -20.86 -37.37
N ASP A 35 12.04 -20.20 -36.58
CA ASP A 35 10.60 -20.34 -36.67
C ASP A 35 10.07 -19.78 -37.97
N CYS A 36 9.29 -20.60 -38.67
CA CYS A 36 8.73 -20.18 -39.93
C CYS A 36 7.40 -20.85 -40.24
N CYS A 37 6.58 -20.18 -41.04
CA CYS A 37 5.29 -20.73 -41.43
C CYS A 37 5.43 -21.69 -42.60
N THR A 38 4.63 -22.75 -42.61
CA THR A 38 4.54 -23.72 -43.70
C THR A 38 3.08 -24.08 -43.99
N ASP A 39 2.80 -24.57 -45.20
CA ASP A 39 1.46 -25.04 -45.58
C ASP A 39 1.20 -26.50 -45.20
N SER A 40 2.25 -27.24 -44.85
CA SER A 40 2.18 -28.65 -44.46
C SER A 40 3.13 -29.00 -43.31
N SER A 41 2.78 -30.02 -42.54
CA SER A 41 3.56 -30.56 -41.42
C SER A 41 4.64 -31.56 -41.86
N THR A 42 5.11 -31.47 -43.10
CA THR A 42 6.06 -32.42 -43.69
C THR A 42 7.49 -31.91 -43.57
N SER A 43 8.40 -32.74 -43.07
CA SER A 43 9.84 -32.42 -42.99
C SER A 43 10.37 -31.95 -44.35
N GLY A 44 11.02 -30.77 -44.37
CA GLY A 44 11.58 -30.16 -45.59
C GLY A 44 10.64 -29.19 -46.33
N SER A 45 9.47 -28.88 -45.75
CA SER A 45 8.60 -27.83 -46.29
C SER A 45 9.27 -26.46 -46.23
N ALA A 46 9.25 -25.73 -47.34
CA ALA A 46 9.87 -24.41 -47.42
C ALA A 46 9.14 -23.40 -46.51
N CYS A 47 9.93 -22.57 -45.82
CA CYS A 47 9.45 -21.46 -45.02
C CYS A 47 8.73 -20.41 -45.87
N LYS A 48 7.65 -19.84 -45.32
CA LYS A 48 6.82 -18.81 -45.93
C LYS A 48 6.46 -17.72 -44.92
N ASP A 49 6.00 -16.59 -45.44
CA ASP A 49 5.50 -15.46 -44.62
C ASP A 49 4.19 -15.79 -43.90
N SER A 50 3.42 -16.75 -44.42
CA SER A 50 2.19 -17.24 -43.80
C SER A 50 1.92 -18.69 -44.17
N GLY A 51 1.19 -19.40 -43.32
CA GLY A 51 0.84 -20.80 -43.55
C GLY A 51 -0.17 -21.33 -42.53
N LYS A 52 -0.46 -22.63 -42.59
CA LYS A 52 -1.34 -23.31 -41.63
C LYS A 52 -0.57 -23.90 -40.44
N TYR A 53 0.70 -24.20 -40.65
CA TYR A 53 1.59 -24.80 -39.67
C TYR A 53 2.71 -23.84 -39.36
N LEU A 54 3.21 -23.92 -38.13
CA LEU A 54 4.45 -23.34 -37.67
C LEU A 54 5.48 -24.47 -37.64
N ASN A 55 6.59 -24.28 -38.35
CA ASN A 55 7.80 -25.05 -38.17
C ASN A 55 8.59 -24.35 -37.07
N GLU A 56 8.48 -24.88 -35.86
CA GLU A 56 9.11 -24.37 -34.66
C GLU A 56 10.57 -24.82 -34.60
N ALA A 57 11.50 -23.90 -34.47
CA ALA A 57 12.89 -24.19 -34.18
C ALA A 57 13.04 -24.54 -32.71
N ILE A 58 13.67 -25.68 -32.42
CA ILE A 58 13.92 -26.13 -31.05
C ILE A 58 15.32 -26.70 -30.89
N CYS A 59 15.79 -26.80 -29.66
CA CYS A 59 17.01 -27.55 -29.35
C CYS A 59 16.71 -29.01 -29.00
N SER A 60 17.27 -29.94 -29.78
CA SER A 60 17.29 -31.37 -29.46
C SER A 60 18.68 -31.73 -28.91
N GLY A 61 18.84 -31.65 -27.60
CA GLY A 61 20.16 -31.78 -26.96
C GLY A 61 21.08 -30.61 -27.31
N THR A 62 22.22 -30.88 -27.95
CA THR A 62 23.18 -29.85 -28.38
C THR A 62 22.99 -29.41 -29.83
N THR A 63 22.01 -29.99 -30.53
CA THR A 63 21.78 -29.77 -31.96
C THR A 63 20.48 -29.01 -32.17
N PRO A 64 20.46 -27.98 -33.05
CA PRO A 64 19.23 -27.33 -33.45
C PRO A 64 18.40 -28.31 -34.30
N ASP A 65 17.10 -28.33 -34.04
CA ASP A 65 16.11 -29.21 -34.64
C ASP A 65 14.82 -28.41 -34.88
N SER A 66 13.80 -29.03 -35.46
CA SER A 66 12.51 -28.37 -35.66
C SER A 66 11.32 -29.32 -35.57
N THR A 67 10.19 -28.81 -35.09
CA THR A 67 8.93 -29.56 -35.03
C THR A 67 7.78 -28.78 -35.65
N TYR A 68 6.75 -29.49 -36.09
CA TYR A 68 5.58 -28.87 -36.73
C TYR A 68 4.41 -28.76 -35.77
N PHE A 69 3.87 -27.55 -35.65
CA PHE A 69 2.65 -27.27 -34.89
C PHE A 69 1.56 -26.71 -35.81
N GLN A 70 0.33 -27.18 -35.69
CA GLN A 70 -0.78 -26.66 -36.48
C GLN A 70 -1.41 -25.46 -35.77
N CYS A 71 -1.26 -24.26 -36.33
CA CYS A 71 -1.83 -23.05 -35.74
C CYS A 71 -3.35 -23.00 -35.95
N GLN A 72 -4.09 -22.79 -34.86
CA GLN A 72 -5.55 -22.73 -34.90
C GLN A 72 -6.09 -21.60 -35.79
N TYR A 73 -5.41 -20.44 -35.80
CA TYR A 73 -5.82 -19.26 -36.58
C TYR A 73 -4.85 -18.96 -37.74
N GLY A 74 -4.02 -19.92 -38.11
CA GLY A 74 -2.95 -19.75 -39.09
C GLY A 74 -1.65 -19.24 -38.48
N CYS A 75 -0.58 -19.32 -39.25
CA CYS A 75 0.76 -18.85 -38.93
C CYS A 75 1.07 -17.62 -39.78
N LYS A 76 1.72 -16.61 -39.18
CA LYS A 76 2.30 -15.48 -39.89
C LYS A 76 3.67 -15.12 -39.32
N GLU A 77 4.63 -14.85 -40.20
CA GLU A 77 6.00 -14.40 -39.91
C GLU A 77 6.80 -15.29 -38.94
N GLY A 78 6.44 -16.57 -38.82
CA GLY A 78 7.06 -17.52 -37.88
C GLY A 78 6.42 -17.52 -36.50
N THR A 79 5.13 -17.18 -36.40
CA THR A 79 4.34 -17.31 -35.15
C THR A 79 2.91 -17.74 -35.47
N CYS A 80 2.28 -18.47 -34.56
CA CYS A 80 0.85 -18.74 -34.64
C CYS A 80 0.05 -17.48 -34.29
N LEU A 81 -0.95 -17.19 -35.13
CA LEU A 81 -1.93 -16.15 -34.86
C LEU A 81 -2.84 -16.57 -33.69
N THR A 82 -3.18 -15.60 -32.86
CA THR A 82 -4.21 -15.74 -31.83
C THR A 82 -5.60 -15.48 -32.40
N ALA A 83 -6.64 -15.75 -31.62
CA ALA A 83 -8.01 -15.47 -32.03
C ALA A 83 -8.13 -14.01 -32.51
N PRO A 84 -8.82 -13.75 -33.64
CA PRO A 84 -9.02 -12.38 -34.12
C PRO A 84 -9.77 -11.58 -33.06
N VAL A 85 -9.09 -10.58 -32.51
CA VAL A 85 -9.69 -9.61 -31.59
C VAL A 85 -10.75 -8.86 -32.38
N ALA A 86 -12.00 -8.94 -31.95
CA ALA A 86 -13.08 -8.15 -32.53
C ALA A 86 -12.71 -6.67 -32.40
N THR A 87 -12.42 -6.03 -33.53
CA THR A 87 -12.04 -4.62 -33.63
C THR A 87 -13.21 -3.74 -33.23
N THR A 88 -13.09 -3.03 -32.11
CA THR A 88 -14.00 -1.94 -31.72
C THR A 88 -13.46 -0.58 -32.20
N ASN A 89 -14.40 0.33 -32.43
CA ASN A 89 -14.25 1.65 -33.02
C ASN A 89 -13.08 2.49 -32.49
N SER A 90 -12.54 3.35 -33.36
CA SER A 90 -11.56 4.38 -32.99
C SER A 90 -12.11 5.27 -31.86
N ILE A 91 -11.56 5.10 -30.67
CA ILE A 91 -11.79 5.94 -29.49
C ILE A 91 -11.18 7.31 -29.77
N SER A 92 -11.95 8.38 -29.63
CA SER A 92 -11.50 9.77 -29.82
C SER A 92 -11.63 10.52 -28.50
N CYS A 93 -11.04 9.98 -27.44
CA CYS A 93 -10.99 10.64 -26.15
C CYS A 93 -9.55 10.61 -25.61
N THR A 94 -9.20 11.64 -24.86
CA THR A 94 -7.92 11.74 -24.14
C THR A 94 -8.19 11.93 -22.67
N ASP A 95 -7.37 11.29 -21.85
CA ASP A 95 -7.53 11.25 -20.40
C ASP A 95 -6.20 11.61 -19.74
N SER A 96 -6.20 12.64 -18.88
CA SER A 96 -4.95 13.25 -18.41
C SER A 96 -4.19 12.44 -17.36
N ASP A 97 -4.86 11.52 -16.68
CA ASP A 97 -4.29 10.65 -15.64
C ASP A 97 -4.24 9.16 -16.04
N GLY A 98 -4.69 8.84 -17.25
CA GLY A 98 -4.47 7.55 -17.89
C GLY A 98 -5.49 6.47 -17.57
N GLY A 99 -6.74 6.85 -17.28
CA GLY A 99 -7.86 5.93 -17.08
C GLY A 99 -8.53 6.18 -15.73
N LYS A 100 -8.86 5.13 -14.98
CA LYS A 100 -9.38 5.29 -13.62
C LYS A 100 -8.22 5.54 -12.65
N SER A 101 -8.06 6.76 -12.18
CA SER A 101 -7.04 7.21 -11.25
C SER A 101 -7.65 8.00 -10.08
N TYR A 102 -7.72 7.37 -8.91
CA TYR A 102 -8.36 8.00 -7.75
C TYR A 102 -7.47 8.98 -6.98
N ASP A 103 -6.16 8.99 -7.24
CA ASP A 103 -5.17 9.73 -6.44
C ASP A 103 -4.58 10.95 -7.18
N ALA A 104 -4.97 11.16 -8.44
CA ALA A 104 -4.58 12.30 -9.27
C ALA A 104 -5.82 12.81 -10.00
N GLN A 105 -6.03 14.13 -10.03
CA GLN A 105 -7.22 14.69 -10.65
C GLN A 105 -7.08 14.64 -12.17
N GLY A 106 -7.99 13.92 -12.82
CA GLY A 106 -8.11 13.76 -14.25
C GLY A 106 -8.99 14.79 -14.93
N VAL A 107 -8.72 14.95 -16.24
CA VAL A 107 -9.57 15.62 -17.22
C VAL A 107 -9.69 14.67 -18.41
N THR A 108 -10.92 14.22 -18.64
CA THR A 108 -11.31 13.48 -19.85
C THR A 108 -11.83 14.47 -20.89
N ASP A 109 -11.23 14.46 -22.08
CA ASP A 109 -11.60 15.30 -23.22
C ASP A 109 -12.01 14.42 -24.41
N ILE A 110 -13.26 14.56 -24.85
CA ILE A 110 -13.85 13.82 -25.98
C ILE A 110 -13.78 14.57 -27.31
N ALA A 111 -13.28 15.80 -27.31
CA ALA A 111 -13.16 16.65 -28.49
C ALA A 111 -12.04 17.69 -28.29
N PRO A 112 -10.76 17.29 -28.39
CA PRO A 112 -9.60 18.16 -28.11
C PRO A 112 -9.47 19.41 -29.01
N SER A 113 -10.38 19.58 -29.96
CA SER A 113 -10.48 20.71 -30.88
C SER A 113 -11.76 21.55 -30.71
N SER A 114 -12.62 21.27 -29.71
CA SER A 114 -13.90 21.95 -29.49
C SER A 114 -14.06 22.43 -28.04
N PRO A 115 -14.35 23.73 -27.80
CA PRO A 115 -14.60 24.23 -26.45
C PRO A 115 -15.84 23.58 -25.80
N GLY A 116 -15.69 23.04 -24.59
CA GLY A 116 -16.80 22.52 -23.77
C GLY A 116 -16.99 21.00 -23.75
N GLY A 117 -16.02 20.22 -24.26
CA GLY A 117 -16.02 18.75 -24.22
C GLY A 117 -15.25 18.12 -23.06
N GLU A 118 -14.74 18.91 -22.13
CA GLU A 118 -13.88 18.45 -21.02
C GLU A 118 -14.73 18.09 -19.79
N ALA A 119 -14.50 16.90 -19.23
CA ALA A 119 -15.05 16.45 -17.96
C ALA A 119 -13.90 16.24 -16.98
N LYS A 120 -14.03 16.81 -15.78
CA LYS A 120 -12.97 16.80 -14.76
C LYS A 120 -13.42 16.01 -13.54
N ASP A 121 -12.51 15.30 -12.91
CA ASP A 121 -12.81 14.58 -11.67
C ASP A 121 -13.20 15.54 -10.56
N TYR A 122 -14.23 15.15 -9.82
CA TYR A 122 -14.77 15.97 -8.75
C TYR A 122 -15.33 15.14 -7.61
N CYS A 123 -15.36 15.74 -6.43
CA CYS A 123 -16.01 15.16 -5.27
C CYS A 123 -17.48 15.53 -5.28
N ASP A 124 -18.36 14.54 -5.33
CA ASP A 124 -19.79 14.75 -5.12
C ASP A 124 -20.03 15.06 -3.64
N LEU A 125 -20.34 16.32 -3.34
CA LEU A 125 -20.56 16.83 -1.98
C LEU A 125 -21.82 16.23 -1.31
N THR A 126 -22.70 15.60 -2.08
CA THR A 126 -23.93 14.98 -1.55
C THR A 126 -23.66 13.57 -1.03
N THR A 127 -22.84 12.80 -1.75
CA THR A 127 -22.56 11.40 -1.45
C THR A 127 -21.19 11.18 -0.80
N GLY A 128 -20.29 12.17 -0.89
CA GLY A 128 -18.90 12.06 -0.44
C GLY A 128 -18.02 11.19 -1.36
N GLN A 129 -18.55 10.80 -2.52
CA GLN A 129 -17.85 9.94 -3.50
C GLN A 129 -17.04 10.77 -4.49
N LEU A 130 -15.94 10.19 -4.96
CA LEU A 130 -15.22 10.69 -6.13
C LEU A 130 -15.99 10.28 -7.38
N VAL A 131 -16.29 11.26 -8.23
CA VAL A 131 -16.75 11.02 -9.60
C VAL A 131 -15.53 11.09 -10.50
N GLU A 132 -15.16 9.93 -11.00
CA GLU A 132 -14.00 9.66 -11.83
C GLU A 132 -14.41 9.61 -13.30
N TYR A 133 -13.89 10.50 -14.12
CA TYR A 133 -14.06 10.48 -15.58
C TYR A 133 -12.87 9.82 -16.23
N TYR A 134 -13.13 8.91 -17.16
CA TYR A 134 -12.06 8.18 -17.81
C TYR A 134 -12.39 7.75 -19.24
N CYS A 135 -11.35 7.49 -20.02
CA CYS A 135 -11.44 6.92 -21.36
C CYS A 135 -11.60 5.39 -21.34
N THR A 136 -12.56 4.85 -22.09
CA THR A 136 -12.77 3.41 -22.28
C THR A 136 -13.39 3.08 -23.66
N ALA A 137 -13.04 1.91 -24.19
CA ALA A 137 -13.53 1.41 -25.48
C ALA A 137 -15.06 1.23 -25.53
N ASP A 138 -15.69 1.02 -24.38
CA ASP A 138 -17.13 0.81 -24.23
C ASP A 138 -17.88 2.10 -23.86
N GLY A 139 -17.19 3.25 -23.84
CA GLY A 139 -17.74 4.53 -23.39
C GLY A 139 -18.76 5.11 -24.37
N SER A 140 -19.87 5.62 -23.86
CA SER A 140 -20.80 6.43 -24.66
C SER A 140 -20.14 7.79 -24.97
N ASN A 141 -20.43 8.40 -26.12
CA ASN A 141 -19.86 9.69 -26.57
C ASN A 141 -18.34 9.67 -26.84
N GLY A 142 -17.89 8.88 -27.82
CA GLY A 142 -16.50 8.94 -28.30
C GLY A 142 -15.48 8.26 -27.37
N GLY A 143 -15.96 7.49 -26.39
CA GLY A 143 -15.13 6.68 -25.49
C GLY A 143 -14.97 7.25 -24.08
N ALA A 144 -15.59 8.37 -23.72
CA ALA A 144 -15.61 8.80 -22.32
C ALA A 144 -16.62 8.01 -21.48
N SER A 145 -16.29 7.82 -20.21
CA SER A 145 -17.17 7.23 -19.21
C SER A 145 -16.93 7.89 -17.86
N SER A 146 -17.79 7.59 -16.89
CA SER A 146 -17.64 8.04 -15.52
C SER A 146 -17.95 6.92 -14.54
N SER A 147 -17.29 6.90 -13.39
CA SER A 147 -17.57 5.96 -12.30
C SER A 147 -17.58 6.66 -10.95
N PHE A 148 -18.38 6.13 -10.03
CA PHE A 148 -18.39 6.58 -8.64
C PHE A 148 -17.46 5.70 -7.82
N TYR A 149 -16.54 6.32 -7.07
CA TYR A 149 -15.61 5.64 -6.19
C TYR A 149 -15.73 6.18 -4.76
N ILE A 150 -15.81 5.27 -3.79
CA ILE A 150 -15.86 5.64 -2.37
C ILE A 150 -14.42 5.78 -1.88
N CYS A 151 -13.97 7.01 -1.68
CA CYS A 151 -12.65 7.28 -1.11
C CYS A 151 -12.58 6.82 0.36
N PRO A 152 -11.62 5.95 0.74
CA PRO A 152 -11.51 5.44 2.12
C PRO A 152 -11.37 6.53 3.18
N ASN A 153 -10.70 7.63 2.85
CA ASN A 153 -10.43 8.76 3.76
C ASN A 153 -11.14 10.06 3.33
N GLY A 154 -12.18 9.94 2.49
CA GLY A 154 -12.87 11.08 1.91
C GLY A 154 -12.22 11.60 0.63
N CYS A 155 -13.00 12.43 -0.08
CA CYS A 155 -12.63 13.05 -1.35
C CYS A 155 -12.41 14.54 -1.13
N LYS A 156 -11.33 15.09 -1.72
CA LYS A 156 -11.09 16.54 -1.77
C LYS A 156 -10.53 16.92 -3.13
N ASP A 157 -11.04 18.02 -3.71
CA ASP A 157 -10.55 18.60 -4.96
C ASP A 157 -10.48 17.64 -6.17
N GLY A 158 -11.36 16.63 -6.21
CA GLY A 158 -11.41 15.64 -7.30
C GLY A 158 -10.36 14.53 -7.19
N ILE A 159 -9.86 14.28 -5.97
CA ILE A 159 -9.01 13.12 -5.66
C ILE A 159 -9.41 12.50 -4.31
N CYS A 160 -9.07 11.23 -4.12
CA CYS A 160 -9.09 10.58 -2.82
C CYS A 160 -7.93 11.07 -1.96
N ILE A 161 -8.21 11.21 -0.66
CA ILE A 161 -7.21 11.61 0.32
C ILE A 161 -6.33 10.37 0.65
N GLY A 162 -5.13 10.32 0.06
CA GLY A 162 -4.14 9.27 0.35
C GLY A 162 -3.44 9.45 1.72
N GLU A 163 -2.89 8.35 2.26
CA GLU A 163 -2.15 8.33 3.55
C GLU A 163 -0.91 9.25 3.58
N ALA A 164 -0.38 9.65 2.42
CA ALA A 164 0.84 10.46 2.30
C ALA A 164 0.61 12.00 2.39
N GLN A 165 -0.64 12.48 2.44
CA GLN A 165 -0.93 13.93 2.58
C GLN A 165 -1.09 14.41 4.03
N GLN A 166 -0.78 13.58 5.03
CA GLN A 166 -0.67 13.99 6.43
C GLN A 166 0.64 13.53 7.07
N ALA A 167 1.72 14.25 6.80
CA ALA A 167 2.66 14.56 7.87
C ALA A 167 2.08 15.71 8.70
N THR A 168 0.96 15.45 9.39
CA THR A 168 0.38 16.36 10.38
C THR A 168 1.45 16.58 11.44
N LYS A 169 2.15 17.71 11.49
CA LYS A 169 3.14 17.95 12.55
C LYS A 169 2.46 18.77 13.62
N CYS A 170 2.25 18.18 14.79
CA CYS A 170 1.80 18.91 15.97
C CYS A 170 3.02 19.47 16.70
N THR A 171 3.00 20.76 17.03
CA THR A 171 4.01 21.40 17.86
C THR A 171 3.35 22.10 19.04
N ASP A 172 4.01 22.02 20.18
CA ASP A 172 3.54 22.55 21.46
C ASP A 172 4.61 23.45 22.08
N SER A 173 4.23 24.63 22.57
CA SER A 173 5.20 25.66 22.98
C SER A 173 5.74 25.50 24.39
N ASP A 174 5.05 24.78 25.27
CA ASP A 174 5.47 24.49 26.64
C ASP A 174 6.09 23.09 26.79
N GLY A 175 6.14 22.33 25.70
CA GLY A 175 6.75 21.00 25.66
C GLY A 175 5.80 19.84 25.99
N GLY A 176 4.49 20.06 25.97
CA GLY A 176 3.50 19.00 26.09
C GLY A 176 2.47 19.31 27.17
N ARG A 177 2.47 18.54 28.26
CA ARG A 177 1.54 18.77 29.38
C ARG A 177 2.25 19.56 30.48
N ASP A 178 2.27 20.89 30.39
CA ASP A 178 2.77 21.78 31.43
C ASP A 178 1.67 22.71 31.93
N TYR A 179 0.91 22.21 32.91
CA TYR A 179 -0.22 22.93 33.49
C TYR A 179 0.12 24.27 34.16
N TYR A 180 1.40 24.63 34.33
CA TYR A 180 1.82 25.85 35.02
C TYR A 180 2.46 26.88 34.09
N VAL A 181 2.60 26.57 32.80
CA VAL A 181 3.10 27.46 31.76
C VAL A 181 2.01 27.55 30.69
N LYS A 182 1.70 28.74 30.18
CA LYS A 182 0.72 28.85 29.11
C LYS A 182 1.30 28.27 27.81
N GLY A 183 0.71 27.22 27.30
CA GLY A 183 0.98 26.59 26.02
C GLY A 183 0.23 27.17 24.84
N ARG A 184 0.79 26.91 23.65
CA ARG A 184 0.21 27.14 22.34
C ARG A 184 0.47 25.89 21.51
N THR A 185 -0.60 25.24 21.09
CA THR A 185 -0.54 24.11 20.19
C THR A 185 -0.83 24.52 18.76
N GLN A 186 0.01 24.04 17.84
CA GLN A 186 -0.11 24.28 16.42
C GLN A 186 -0.08 22.95 15.67
N VAL A 187 -1.09 22.72 14.82
CA VAL A 187 -1.14 21.58 13.91
C VAL A 187 -0.83 22.07 12.49
N VAL A 188 0.37 21.75 11.99
CA VAL A 188 0.81 22.12 10.63
C VAL A 188 0.03 21.28 9.61
N GLY A 189 -0.67 21.96 8.70
CA GLY A 189 -1.68 21.37 7.81
C GLY A 189 -3.01 22.16 7.76
N GLY A 190 -3.13 23.22 8.57
CA GLY A 190 -4.21 24.22 8.46
C GLY A 190 -5.46 23.96 9.32
N LEU A 191 -5.40 23.02 10.26
CA LEU A 191 -6.60 22.57 11.00
C LEU A 191 -6.84 23.28 12.35
N ALA A 192 -5.80 23.72 13.07
CA ALA A 192 -5.97 24.46 14.34
C ALA A 192 -4.67 25.13 14.83
N THR A 193 -4.80 26.31 15.45
CA THR A 193 -3.78 26.92 16.32
C THR A 193 -4.52 27.46 17.53
N GLU A 194 -4.28 26.88 18.69
CA GLU A 194 -5.05 27.13 19.90
C GLU A 194 -4.12 27.31 21.11
N ASP A 195 -4.53 28.15 22.06
CA ASP A 195 -3.82 28.41 23.30
C ASP A 195 -4.53 27.69 24.46
N ASP A 196 -3.80 27.36 25.52
CA ASP A 196 -4.43 26.92 26.77
C ASP A 196 -5.32 28.01 27.35
N PHE A 197 -6.42 27.58 27.96
CA PHE A 197 -7.40 28.52 28.49
C PHE A 197 -8.05 28.04 29.78
N CYS A 198 -8.38 29.02 30.63
CA CYS A 198 -9.05 28.79 31.91
C CYS A 198 -10.57 28.96 31.77
N THR A 199 -11.33 28.04 32.36
CA THR A 199 -12.76 28.21 32.66
C THR A 199 -12.96 28.09 34.17
N GLY A 200 -13.01 29.21 34.87
CA GLY A 200 -13.03 29.22 36.34
C GLY A 200 -11.71 28.71 36.91
N SER A 201 -11.76 27.70 37.80
CA SER A 201 -10.57 27.04 38.36
C SER A 201 -10.08 25.85 37.51
N VAL A 202 -10.66 25.62 36.34
CA VAL A 202 -10.31 24.50 35.45
C VAL A 202 -9.49 25.03 34.27
N LEU A 203 -8.31 24.47 34.08
CA LEU A 203 -7.46 24.65 32.90
C LEU A 203 -7.88 23.64 31.82
N THR A 204 -8.10 24.11 30.60
CA THR A 204 -8.07 23.25 29.42
C THR A 204 -6.66 23.34 28.85
N GLU A 205 -5.89 22.29 29.08
CA GLU A 205 -4.56 22.07 28.50
C GLU A 205 -4.73 21.50 27.09
N LEU A 206 -4.07 22.10 26.11
CA LEU A 206 -3.99 21.58 24.76
C LEU A 206 -2.56 21.11 24.56
N TYR A 207 -2.38 19.84 24.19
CA TYR A 207 -1.04 19.31 23.97
C TYR A 207 -0.92 18.35 22.80
N CYS A 208 0.32 18.16 22.32
CA CYS A 208 0.60 17.25 21.23
C CYS A 208 0.87 15.81 21.70
N VAL A 209 0.13 14.83 21.16
CA VAL A 209 0.48 13.40 21.25
C VAL A 209 0.76 12.89 19.85
N GLY A 210 2.04 12.63 19.59
CA GLY A 210 2.52 12.40 18.23
C GLY A 210 2.16 13.59 17.35
N ASN A 211 1.24 13.37 16.43
CA ASN A 211 0.85 14.33 15.39
C ASN A 211 -0.53 14.96 15.61
N ALA A 212 -1.19 14.69 16.74
CA ALA A 212 -2.53 15.18 17.04
C ALA A 212 -2.55 16.13 18.25
N MET A 213 -3.37 17.18 18.16
CA MET A 213 -3.71 18.07 19.29
C MET A 213 -4.76 17.38 20.16
N ASN A 214 -4.53 17.37 21.48
CA ASN A 214 -5.39 16.71 22.45
C ASN A 214 -5.76 17.68 23.57
N PRO A 215 -7.05 17.84 23.90
CA PRO A 215 -7.48 18.61 25.06
C PRO A 215 -7.56 17.76 26.33
N GLU A 216 -7.03 18.27 27.44
CA GLU A 216 -7.19 17.73 28.78
C GLU A 216 -7.73 18.82 29.72
N ARG A 217 -8.62 18.44 30.64
CA ARG A 217 -9.18 19.39 31.62
C ARG A 217 -8.66 19.08 33.01
N VAL A 218 -7.93 20.04 33.58
CA VAL A 218 -7.29 19.92 34.90
C VAL A 218 -7.89 20.94 35.86
N THR A 219 -8.28 20.49 37.05
CA THR A 219 -8.69 21.44 38.11
C THR A 219 -7.46 21.96 38.83
N CYS A 220 -7.18 23.26 38.70
CA CYS A 220 -6.01 23.89 39.30
C CYS A 220 -6.19 24.05 40.83
N PRO A 221 -5.27 23.52 41.66
CA PRO A 221 -5.39 23.54 43.12
C PRO A 221 -5.49 24.94 43.75
N SER A 222 -4.92 25.95 43.10
CA SER A 222 -4.91 27.35 43.56
C SER A 222 -5.60 28.31 42.59
N GLY A 223 -6.43 27.78 41.70
CA GLY A 223 -7.09 28.54 40.63
C GLY A 223 -6.28 28.57 39.34
N CYS A 224 -6.96 28.93 38.24
CA CYS A 224 -6.42 29.03 36.90
C CYS A 224 -6.44 30.50 36.47
N SER A 225 -5.35 30.98 35.86
CA SER A 225 -5.29 32.33 35.29
C SER A 225 -4.43 32.34 34.02
N ASN A 226 -4.87 33.04 32.98
CA ASN A 226 -4.16 33.22 31.72
C ASN A 226 -3.70 31.91 31.03
N GLY A 227 -4.52 30.85 31.09
CA GLY A 227 -4.18 29.57 30.45
C GLY A 227 -3.10 28.78 31.20
N ALA A 228 -2.93 29.01 32.50
CA ALA A 228 -2.06 28.19 33.34
C ALA A 228 -2.61 28.12 34.79
N CYS A 229 -2.26 27.06 35.50
CA CYS A 229 -2.51 26.93 36.94
C CYS A 229 -1.63 27.88 37.74
N ILE A 230 -2.19 28.48 38.78
CA ILE A 230 -1.45 29.35 39.69
C ILE A 230 -0.62 28.46 40.63
N GLN A 231 0.69 28.69 40.72
CA GLN A 231 1.52 28.07 41.75
C GLN A 231 1.11 28.62 43.12
N GLY A 232 0.57 27.76 43.98
CA GLY A 232 0.15 28.14 45.32
C GLY A 232 1.35 28.64 46.15
N THR A 233 1.39 29.93 46.46
CA THR A 233 2.26 30.44 47.52
C THR A 233 1.81 29.80 48.84
N THR A 234 2.64 28.92 49.39
CA THR A 234 2.47 28.37 50.73
C THR A 234 2.58 29.51 51.74
N ARG A 235 1.43 30.12 52.07
CA ARG A 235 1.34 31.01 53.22
C ARG A 235 0.99 30.13 54.42
N THR A 236 2.01 29.76 55.18
CA THR A 236 1.86 29.21 56.53
C THR A 236 1.04 30.18 57.37
N GLN A 237 -0.15 29.77 57.81
CA GLN A 237 -0.82 30.34 58.97
C GLN A 237 -1.70 29.29 59.68
N PRO A 238 -1.93 29.47 61.00
CA PRO A 238 -2.09 28.37 61.93
C PRO A 238 -3.51 27.83 62.06
N ILE A 239 -3.56 26.59 62.54
CA ILE A 239 -4.73 25.77 62.88
C ILE A 239 -5.74 26.53 63.77
N ALA A 240 -7.02 26.46 63.42
CA ALA A 240 -8.13 26.63 64.37
C ALA A 240 -9.26 25.63 64.06
N ILE A 241 -9.72 24.99 65.12
CA ILE A 241 -10.60 23.81 65.20
C ILE A 241 -12.07 24.22 65.07
N ALA A 242 -12.89 23.43 64.35
CA ALA A 242 -14.20 22.93 64.82
C ALA A 242 -14.89 22.04 63.77
N GLN A 243 -15.33 20.85 64.20
CA GLN A 243 -16.35 20.00 63.56
C GLN A 243 -17.77 20.56 63.83
N PRO A 244 -18.79 20.13 63.06
CA PRO A 244 -19.57 18.97 63.52
C PRO A 244 -19.83 17.90 62.45
N THR A 245 -19.97 16.69 63.00
CA THR A 245 -20.37 15.39 62.47
C THR A 245 -21.43 15.36 61.37
N THR A 246 -21.12 14.58 60.33
CA THR A 246 -22.12 13.79 59.57
C THR A 246 -21.57 12.37 59.41
N THR A 247 -22.32 11.41 59.95
CA THR A 247 -22.13 9.97 59.75
C THR A 247 -22.34 9.64 58.28
N SER A 248 -21.27 9.34 57.56
CA SER A 248 -21.30 8.70 56.25
C SER A 248 -20.24 7.61 56.26
N GLU A 249 -20.64 6.41 55.85
CA GLU A 249 -19.84 5.19 55.89
C GLU A 249 -18.46 5.41 55.27
N VAL A 250 -17.41 4.98 55.97
CA VAL A 250 -16.01 5.16 55.57
C VAL A 250 -15.81 4.53 54.18
N PRO A 251 -15.41 5.31 53.14
CA PRO A 251 -15.07 4.73 51.86
C PRO A 251 -13.80 3.90 52.04
N VAL A 252 -13.94 2.59 51.95
CA VAL A 252 -12.81 1.66 52.03
C VAL A 252 -11.88 1.98 50.85
N LYS A 253 -10.68 2.51 51.16
CA LYS A 253 -9.64 2.77 50.17
C LYS A 253 -9.16 1.43 49.59
N LYS A 254 -9.56 1.15 48.35
CA LYS A 254 -9.10 0.00 47.55
C LYS A 254 -7.70 0.29 47.01
N CYS A 255 -6.87 -0.74 46.92
CA CYS A 255 -5.55 -0.64 46.27
C CYS A 255 -5.35 -1.77 45.25
N GLY A 256 -4.48 -1.51 44.26
CA GLY A 256 -4.20 -2.39 43.12
C GLY A 256 -4.69 -1.78 41.81
N VAL A 257 -4.73 -2.60 40.76
CA VAL A 257 -5.21 -2.20 39.43
C VAL A 257 -6.72 -1.98 39.46
N ASN A 258 -7.15 -0.77 39.11
CA ASN A 258 -8.54 -0.39 38.91
C ASN A 258 -9.00 -0.66 37.47
N SER A 259 -8.18 -0.31 36.48
CA SER A 259 -8.46 -0.51 35.06
C SER A 259 -7.24 -1.06 34.32
N PHE A 260 -7.47 -1.93 33.33
CA PHE A 260 -6.42 -2.58 32.55
C PHE A 260 -6.89 -2.76 31.10
N SER A 261 -6.04 -2.41 30.15
CA SER A 261 -6.26 -2.66 28.73
C SER A 261 -4.97 -3.02 28.02
N VAL A 262 -5.10 -3.83 26.96
CA VAL A 262 -3.99 -4.22 26.08
C VAL A 262 -4.35 -3.90 24.66
N ASN A 263 -3.38 -3.42 23.89
CA ASN A 263 -3.57 -2.94 22.54
C ASN A 263 -2.39 -3.36 21.65
N ASN A 264 -2.57 -3.20 20.34
CA ASN A 264 -1.57 -3.52 19.32
C ASN A 264 -1.24 -5.03 19.30
N ILE A 265 -2.07 -5.81 18.59
CA ILE A 265 -1.99 -7.27 18.57
C ILE A 265 -0.70 -7.73 17.85
N CYS A 266 -0.08 -8.79 18.36
CA CYS A 266 1.07 -9.45 17.75
C CYS A 266 0.96 -10.97 17.88
N THR A 267 1.72 -11.71 17.07
CA THR A 267 1.77 -13.17 17.13
C THR A 267 3.14 -13.61 17.63
N ASP A 268 3.16 -14.48 18.65
CA ASP A 268 4.40 -15.10 19.10
C ASP A 268 4.92 -16.04 18.02
N VAL A 269 6.10 -15.73 17.49
CA VAL A 269 6.75 -16.50 16.42
C VAL A 269 7.15 -17.92 16.84
N SER A 270 7.23 -18.19 18.15
CA SER A 270 7.62 -19.50 18.70
C SER A 270 6.43 -20.40 19.03
N THR A 271 5.29 -19.82 19.42
CA THR A 271 4.10 -20.59 19.85
C THR A 271 2.87 -20.38 18.97
N GLY A 272 2.89 -19.38 18.08
CA GLY A 272 1.75 -19.01 17.21
C GLY A 272 0.59 -18.34 17.95
N ASN A 273 0.74 -18.07 19.25
CA ASN A 273 -0.32 -17.50 20.07
C ASN A 273 -0.48 -15.99 19.86
N VAL A 274 -1.71 -15.51 19.98
CA VAL A 274 -2.05 -14.08 19.89
C VAL A 274 -1.69 -13.38 21.20
N HIS A 275 -0.94 -12.29 21.10
CA HIS A 275 -0.37 -11.49 22.18
C HIS A 275 -0.54 -10.00 21.89
N PHE A 276 -0.03 -9.14 22.77
CA PHE A 276 -0.18 -7.69 22.69
C PHE A 276 1.16 -6.98 22.91
N ARG A 277 1.38 -5.87 22.20
CA ARG A 277 2.61 -5.08 22.29
C ARG A 277 2.56 -4.04 23.39
N ASN A 278 1.38 -3.49 23.66
CA ASN A 278 1.22 -2.38 24.59
C ASN A 278 0.17 -2.69 25.65
N ALA A 279 0.36 -2.17 26.86
CA ALA A 279 -0.59 -2.25 27.95
C ALA A 279 -0.73 -0.92 28.69
N TYR A 280 -1.95 -0.61 29.09
CA TYR A 280 -2.29 0.49 29.98
C TYR A 280 -2.91 -0.08 31.25
N PHE A 281 -2.55 0.50 32.38
CA PHE A 281 -3.22 0.22 33.64
C PHE A 281 -3.30 1.46 34.53
N GLN A 282 -4.44 1.60 35.19
CA GLN A 282 -4.73 2.64 36.18
C GLN A 282 -4.93 1.97 37.54
N CYS A 283 -4.28 2.49 38.57
CA CYS A 283 -4.39 2.05 39.93
C CYS A 283 -5.60 2.73 40.64
N TYR A 284 -6.07 2.16 41.75
CA TYR A 284 -7.20 2.73 42.51
C TYR A 284 -6.92 4.10 43.16
N ASP A 285 -5.66 4.48 43.29
CA ASP A 285 -5.23 5.80 43.74
C ASP A 285 -5.15 6.84 42.60
N GLY A 286 -5.49 6.43 41.37
CA GLY A 286 -5.52 7.27 40.19
C GLY A 286 -4.20 7.33 39.42
N ILE A 287 -3.15 6.63 39.87
CA ILE A 287 -1.87 6.57 39.15
C ILE A 287 -2.01 5.70 37.92
N GLU A 288 -1.49 6.17 36.79
CA GLU A 288 -1.58 5.50 35.50
C GLU A 288 -0.18 5.15 34.99
N SER A 289 -0.09 4.05 34.24
CA SER A 289 1.13 3.69 33.53
C SER A 289 0.82 3.04 32.18
N TYR A 290 1.66 3.39 31.21
CA TYR A 290 1.66 2.82 29.87
C TYR A 290 2.99 2.09 29.65
N GLN A 291 2.91 0.83 29.23
CA GLN A 291 4.07 -0.02 29.04
C GLN A 291 4.03 -0.68 27.66
N GLY A 292 5.21 -0.88 27.07
CA GLY A 292 5.38 -1.54 25.78
C GLY A 292 5.96 -0.66 24.70
N ASP A 293 6.49 -1.32 23.66
CA ASP A 293 7.06 -0.72 22.46
C ASP A 293 6.86 -1.66 21.26
N SER A 294 7.39 -1.27 20.10
CA SER A 294 7.28 -2.06 18.85
C SER A 294 7.84 -3.49 18.93
N THR A 295 8.74 -3.76 19.88
CA THR A 295 9.39 -5.08 20.05
C THR A 295 8.72 -5.94 21.13
N SER A 296 7.93 -5.32 22.00
CA SER A 296 7.18 -6.01 23.04
C SER A 296 6.11 -6.89 22.39
N CYS A 297 6.04 -8.18 22.75
CA CYS A 297 4.96 -9.08 22.34
C CYS A 297 4.70 -10.09 23.45
N LYS A 298 3.70 -9.83 24.27
CA LYS A 298 3.44 -10.58 25.51
C LYS A 298 1.96 -10.92 25.66
N PRO A 299 1.61 -12.06 26.28
CA PRO A 299 0.22 -12.38 26.56
C PRO A 299 -0.39 -11.38 27.55
N SER A 300 -1.70 -11.19 27.47
CA SER A 300 -2.47 -10.28 28.35
C SER A 300 -2.26 -10.61 29.84
N GLU A 301 -2.12 -11.88 30.21
CA GLU A 301 -1.86 -12.29 31.59
C GLU A 301 -0.50 -11.82 32.11
N LEU A 302 0.51 -11.71 31.25
CA LEU A 302 1.82 -11.16 31.62
C LEU A 302 1.75 -9.64 31.78
N TRP A 303 1.02 -8.96 30.90
CA TRP A 303 0.74 -7.52 31.04
C TRP A 303 -0.03 -7.19 32.31
N LYS A 304 -0.99 -8.03 32.67
CA LYS A 304 -1.76 -7.90 33.91
C LYS A 304 -0.88 -8.02 35.15
N LYS A 305 0.12 -8.91 35.14
CA LYS A 305 1.12 -9.01 36.22
C LYS A 305 1.95 -7.73 36.36
N TYR A 306 2.41 -7.14 35.25
CA TYR A 306 3.13 -5.87 35.30
C TYR A 306 2.27 -4.73 35.87
N GLY A 307 0.98 -4.68 35.51
CA GLY A 307 0.06 -3.73 36.11
C GLY A 307 -0.14 -3.95 37.60
N GLN A 308 -0.21 -5.21 38.04
CA GLN A 308 -0.29 -5.57 39.45
C GLN A 308 0.96 -5.15 40.22
N GLU A 309 2.15 -5.49 39.72
CA GLU A 309 3.44 -5.12 40.33
C GLU A 309 3.61 -3.60 40.42
N PHE A 310 3.25 -2.87 39.36
CA PHE A 310 3.27 -1.41 39.36
C PHE A 310 2.34 -0.82 40.42
N CYS A 311 1.07 -1.21 40.44
CA CYS A 311 0.10 -0.68 41.40
C CYS A 311 0.34 -1.14 42.84
N GLU A 312 1.02 -2.27 43.06
CA GLU A 312 1.38 -2.74 44.40
C GLU A 312 2.43 -1.86 45.08
N GLY A 313 3.34 -1.26 44.32
CA GLY A 313 4.31 -0.28 44.83
C GLY A 313 3.68 0.99 45.41
N HIS A 314 2.39 1.21 45.14
CA HIS A 314 1.62 2.36 45.59
C HIS A 314 0.61 2.04 46.70
N CYS A 315 0.60 0.80 47.22
CA CYS A 315 -0.27 0.42 48.32
C CYS A 315 0.33 0.79 49.69
N ASN A 316 -0.34 1.68 50.42
CA ASN A 316 -0.05 1.92 51.85
C ASN A 316 -0.64 0.80 52.74
N THR A 317 -0.04 0.55 53.90
CA THR A 317 -0.39 -0.56 54.83
C THR A 317 -1.82 -0.54 55.39
N ASN A 318 -2.59 0.53 55.15
CA ASN A 318 -3.96 0.72 55.63
C ASN A 318 -5.03 0.56 54.53
N MET A 319 -4.70 -0.01 53.36
CA MET A 319 -5.62 -0.21 52.24
C MET A 319 -5.96 -1.68 52.03
N GLN A 320 -7.22 -2.01 51.72
CA GLN A 320 -7.62 -3.40 51.43
C GLN A 320 -7.27 -3.75 49.97
N LYS A 321 -6.45 -4.80 49.81
CA LYS A 321 -6.05 -5.35 48.51
C LYS A 321 -7.28 -6.00 47.85
N ALA A 322 -7.59 -5.62 46.61
CA ALA A 322 -8.75 -6.17 45.91
C ALA A 322 -8.51 -7.64 45.52
N THR A 323 -9.24 -8.57 46.13
CA THR A 323 -9.18 -10.00 45.78
C THR A 323 -10.06 -10.26 44.55
N THR A 324 -9.51 -10.95 43.56
CA THR A 324 -10.16 -11.39 42.32
C THR A 324 -11.46 -12.16 42.58
N VAL A 325 -12.59 -11.60 42.15
CA VAL A 325 -13.85 -12.34 41.99
C VAL A 325 -13.90 -12.89 40.58
N VAL A 326 -13.95 -14.22 40.47
CA VAL A 326 -14.17 -14.97 39.23
C VAL A 326 -15.65 -14.81 38.81
N PRO A 327 -15.98 -14.40 37.57
CA PRO A 327 -17.35 -14.47 37.10
C PRO A 327 -17.73 -15.90 36.69
N ALA A 328 -18.95 -16.28 37.03
CA ALA A 328 -19.57 -17.55 36.70
C ALA A 328 -19.67 -17.77 35.18
N THR A 329 -19.26 -18.94 34.73
CA THR A 329 -19.34 -19.43 33.36
C THR A 329 -20.82 -19.63 32.98
N GLN A 330 -21.33 -18.85 32.03
CA GLN A 330 -22.55 -19.18 31.31
C GLN A 330 -22.21 -20.16 30.19
N THR A 331 -22.72 -21.38 30.29
CA THR A 331 -22.60 -22.43 29.27
C THR A 331 -23.59 -22.15 28.15
N THR A 332 -23.20 -21.32 27.19
CA THR A 332 -23.81 -21.33 25.86
C THR A 332 -23.01 -22.30 25.00
N THR A 333 -23.64 -23.38 24.54
CA THR A 333 -23.05 -24.31 23.57
C THR A 333 -22.87 -23.61 22.23
N GLN A 334 -21.76 -22.87 22.10
CA GLN A 334 -21.30 -22.38 20.81
C GLN A 334 -20.59 -23.51 20.05
N PRO A 335 -20.65 -23.51 18.70
CA PRO A 335 -19.93 -24.46 17.89
C PRO A 335 -18.43 -24.38 18.20
N VAL A 336 -17.85 -25.51 18.60
CA VAL A 336 -16.42 -25.62 18.91
C VAL A 336 -15.66 -25.58 17.59
N CYS A 337 -15.00 -24.46 17.30
CA CYS A 337 -14.12 -24.37 16.15
C CYS A 337 -12.92 -25.32 16.32
N PRO A 338 -12.38 -25.87 15.22
CA PRO A 338 -11.20 -26.72 15.29
C PRO A 338 -10.04 -25.96 15.94
N SER A 339 -9.30 -26.65 16.80
CA SER A 339 -8.13 -26.11 17.47
C SER A 339 -7.06 -25.73 16.44
N ALA A 340 -6.18 -24.79 16.78
CA ALA A 340 -5.06 -24.42 15.92
C ALA A 340 -4.17 -25.64 15.57
N ILE A 341 -4.11 -26.65 16.44
CA ILE A 341 -3.39 -27.90 16.21
C ILE A 341 -4.05 -28.71 15.09
N GLU A 342 -5.38 -28.80 15.06
CA GLU A 342 -6.12 -29.51 14.01
C GLU A 342 -6.02 -28.78 12.66
N VAL A 343 -6.09 -27.45 12.67
CA VAL A 343 -5.88 -26.60 11.48
C VAL A 343 -4.46 -26.78 10.94
N ASN A 344 -3.44 -26.71 11.80
CA ASN A 344 -2.05 -26.91 11.42
C ASN A 344 -1.76 -28.33 10.93
N THR A 345 -2.44 -29.34 11.49
CA THR A 345 -2.34 -30.72 11.01
C THR A 345 -2.91 -30.86 9.60
N GLN A 346 -3.99 -30.16 9.27
CA GLN A 346 -4.54 -30.15 7.91
C GLN A 346 -3.67 -29.36 6.93
N ILE A 347 -3.11 -28.23 7.35
CA ILE A 347 -2.12 -27.47 6.57
C ILE A 347 -0.89 -28.33 6.28
N GLN A 348 -0.40 -29.08 7.27
CA GLN A 348 0.75 -29.97 7.09
C GLN A 348 0.42 -31.11 6.12
N LYS A 349 -0.77 -31.71 6.21
CA LYS A 349 -1.23 -32.72 5.24
C LYS A 349 -1.28 -32.16 3.80
N CYS A 350 -1.67 -30.90 3.62
CA CYS A 350 -1.67 -30.28 2.29
C CYS A 350 -0.25 -29.95 1.78
N LYS A 351 0.67 -29.58 2.68
CA LYS A 351 2.09 -29.41 2.35
C LYS A 351 2.74 -30.74 1.97
N ASP A 352 2.47 -31.80 2.72
CA ASP A 352 3.02 -33.14 2.49
C ASP A 352 2.49 -33.75 1.18
N ALA A 353 1.31 -33.33 0.72
CA ALA A 353 0.72 -33.72 -0.56
C ALA A 353 1.29 -32.96 -1.79
N GLY A 354 2.24 -32.03 -1.60
CA GLY A 354 2.88 -31.29 -2.69
C GLY A 354 1.97 -30.30 -3.42
N LEU A 355 0.87 -29.87 -2.78
CA LEU A 355 -0.05 -28.85 -3.31
C LEU A 355 0.44 -27.46 -2.86
N GLY A 356 0.80 -26.61 -3.83
CA GLY A 356 1.28 -25.25 -3.59
C GLY A 356 0.28 -24.41 -2.77
N LEU A 357 0.81 -23.60 -1.85
CA LEU A 357 0.04 -22.82 -0.89
C LEU A 357 -0.69 -21.64 -1.58
N GLN A 358 -1.97 -21.83 -1.90
CA GLN A 358 -2.98 -20.85 -1.51
C GLN A 358 -3.90 -21.50 -0.49
N THR A 359 -3.57 -21.35 0.80
CA THR A 359 -4.53 -21.61 1.86
C THR A 359 -5.58 -20.50 1.80
N GLN A 360 -6.69 -20.74 1.13
CA GLN A 360 -7.89 -19.92 1.29
C GLN A 360 -8.42 -20.19 2.71
N ILE A 361 -8.09 -19.30 3.64
CA ILE A 361 -8.69 -19.27 4.97
C ILE A 361 -9.98 -18.48 4.82
N SER A 362 -11.09 -19.18 4.67
CA SER A 362 -12.41 -18.55 4.71
C SER A 362 -13.11 -18.90 6.03
N ALA A 363 -13.79 -17.91 6.58
CA ALA A 363 -14.74 -18.15 7.66
C ALA A 363 -15.97 -18.84 7.06
N ASP A 364 -16.34 -19.97 7.62
CA ASP A 364 -17.61 -20.63 7.28
C ASP A 364 -18.77 -19.65 7.56
N SER A 365 -19.61 -19.37 6.56
CA SER A 365 -20.71 -18.41 6.69
C SER A 365 -21.78 -18.82 7.70
N GLU A 366 -21.83 -20.09 8.12
CA GLU A 366 -22.79 -20.61 9.10
C GLU A 366 -22.22 -20.71 10.52
N THR A 367 -20.91 -20.91 10.68
CA THR A 367 -20.26 -21.14 12.00
C THR A 367 -19.18 -20.15 12.38
N ASN A 368 -18.76 -19.28 11.45
CA ASN A 368 -17.65 -18.32 11.59
C ASN A 368 -16.31 -18.97 12.01
N CYS A 369 -16.15 -20.28 11.79
CA CYS A 369 -14.92 -21.03 12.06
C CYS A 369 -14.03 -21.09 10.81
N MET A 370 -12.70 -21.14 11.00
CA MET A 370 -11.73 -21.30 9.91
C MET A 370 -11.86 -22.68 9.25
N LYS A 371 -12.06 -22.71 7.93
CA LYS A 371 -11.90 -23.91 7.10
C LYS A 371 -10.64 -23.80 6.24
N VAL A 372 -9.98 -24.94 6.02
CA VAL A 372 -8.81 -25.07 5.13
C VAL A 372 -9.23 -25.87 3.90
N SER A 373 -9.26 -25.23 2.72
CA SER A 373 -9.35 -25.93 1.43
C SER A 373 -7.99 -25.92 0.74
N CYS A 374 -7.70 -26.99 -0.02
CA CYS A 374 -6.42 -27.15 -0.71
C CYS A 374 -6.68 -27.30 -2.21
N GLU A 375 -6.37 -26.25 -2.96
CA GLU A 375 -6.40 -26.23 -4.42
C GLU A 375 -4.97 -26.15 -4.96
N LYS A 376 -4.69 -26.87 -6.06
CA LYS A 376 -3.36 -26.91 -6.66
C LYS A 376 -3.08 -25.57 -7.36
N THR A 377 -2.26 -24.71 -6.77
CA THR A 377 -1.84 -23.46 -7.42
C THR A 377 -0.88 -23.77 -8.56
N ALA A 378 -1.21 -23.32 -9.77
CA ALA A 378 -0.29 -23.31 -10.90
C ALA A 378 0.88 -22.36 -10.59
N THR A 379 2.11 -22.83 -10.70
CA THR A 379 3.33 -22.03 -10.57
C THR A 379 3.29 -20.88 -11.59
N GLN A 380 3.32 -19.63 -11.14
CA GLN A 380 3.52 -18.48 -12.03
C GLN A 380 4.95 -18.52 -12.58
N GLU A 381 5.06 -18.54 -13.90
CA GLU A 381 6.31 -18.39 -14.64
C GLU A 381 6.95 -17.00 -14.41
N PRO A 382 8.28 -16.88 -14.56
CA PRO A 382 8.96 -15.59 -14.48
C PRO A 382 8.35 -14.60 -15.48
N ILE A 383 8.09 -13.37 -15.03
CA ILE A 383 7.58 -12.29 -15.88
C ILE A 383 8.60 -12.03 -16.99
N LYS A 384 8.31 -12.48 -18.21
CA LYS A 384 9.11 -12.21 -19.41
C LYS A 384 8.92 -10.73 -19.76
N CYS A 385 9.87 -9.90 -19.32
CA CYS A 385 9.89 -8.47 -19.60
C CYS A 385 10.83 -8.16 -20.76
N ASN A 386 10.29 -7.70 -21.89
CA ASN A 386 11.05 -7.30 -23.07
C ASN A 386 11.49 -5.82 -23.02
N ALA A 387 11.41 -5.19 -21.86
CA ALA A 387 11.72 -3.77 -21.62
C ALA A 387 12.31 -3.61 -20.21
N CYS A 388 12.12 -2.46 -19.53
CA CYS A 388 12.73 -2.24 -18.23
C CYS A 388 11.88 -2.81 -17.10
N LEU A 389 12.43 -3.75 -16.32
CA LEU A 389 11.76 -4.27 -15.13
C LEU A 389 12.06 -3.36 -13.93
N VAL A 390 11.02 -2.74 -13.37
CA VAL A 390 11.09 -1.90 -12.16
C VAL A 390 9.98 -2.36 -11.20
N ASP A 391 10.35 -2.73 -9.97
CA ASP A 391 9.40 -3.19 -8.93
C ASP A 391 8.40 -4.26 -9.40
N ASN A 392 8.89 -5.23 -10.17
CA ASN A 392 8.11 -6.32 -10.75
C ASN A 392 7.09 -5.90 -11.83
N ALA A 393 7.15 -4.64 -12.30
CA ALA A 393 6.41 -4.13 -13.43
C ALA A 393 7.33 -3.95 -14.65
N CYS A 394 6.86 -4.35 -15.83
CA CYS A 394 7.60 -4.17 -17.08
C CYS A 394 7.23 -2.82 -17.71
N LEU A 395 8.14 -1.84 -17.62
CA LEU A 395 7.98 -0.51 -18.20
C LEU A 395 8.39 -0.52 -19.68
N PRO A 396 7.55 -0.04 -20.61
CA PRO A 396 7.92 0.10 -22.02
C PRO A 396 9.16 0.97 -22.25
N ILE A 397 9.86 0.75 -23.35
CA ILE A 397 10.97 1.60 -23.79
C ILE A 397 10.46 3.03 -24.01
N GLY A 398 11.20 4.01 -23.50
CA GLY A 398 10.86 5.44 -23.51
C GLY A 398 10.05 5.89 -22.28
N THR A 399 9.53 4.97 -21.46
CA THR A 399 8.80 5.32 -20.23
C THR A 399 9.71 6.01 -19.22
N ARG A 400 9.26 7.16 -18.70
CA ARG A 400 9.96 7.91 -17.66
C ARG A 400 9.48 7.54 -16.28
N PHE A 401 10.41 7.26 -15.37
CA PHE A 401 10.12 6.94 -13.99
C PHE A 401 11.28 7.40 -13.10
N ASN A 402 10.99 8.08 -11.99
CA ASN A 402 11.99 8.56 -11.02
C ASN A 402 13.21 9.29 -11.62
N LYS A 403 12.98 10.26 -12.52
CA LYS A 403 14.03 11.02 -13.25
C LYS A 403 14.97 10.17 -14.11
N GLN A 404 14.54 8.95 -14.41
CA GLN A 404 15.17 8.04 -15.36
C GLN A 404 14.19 7.75 -16.49
N PHE A 405 14.68 7.18 -17.58
CA PHE A 405 13.86 6.67 -18.67
C PHE A 405 14.28 5.23 -18.98
N CYS A 406 13.34 4.43 -19.45
CA CYS A 406 13.63 3.09 -19.94
C CYS A 406 14.28 3.18 -21.31
N ASP A 407 15.55 2.77 -21.40
CA ASP A 407 16.31 2.82 -22.63
C ASP A 407 16.11 1.57 -23.49
N VAL A 408 16.54 1.61 -24.74
CA VAL A 408 16.43 0.49 -25.70
C VAL A 408 17.26 -0.73 -25.28
N ASP A 409 18.20 -0.56 -24.33
CA ASP A 409 18.95 -1.67 -23.73
C ASP A 409 18.26 -2.30 -22.51
N ASN A 410 16.96 -2.02 -22.31
CA ASN A 410 16.11 -2.54 -21.24
C ASN A 410 16.59 -2.14 -19.84
N LYS A 411 17.28 -0.99 -19.72
CA LYS A 411 17.74 -0.45 -18.43
C LYS A 411 17.23 0.97 -18.21
N MET A 412 16.98 1.28 -16.94
CA MET A 412 16.67 2.63 -16.52
C MET A 412 17.95 3.48 -16.56
N LYS A 413 17.95 4.54 -17.36
CA LYS A 413 19.06 5.50 -17.50
C LYS A 413 18.64 6.89 -17.05
N GLY A 414 19.60 7.67 -16.55
CA GLY A 414 19.34 9.05 -16.13
C GLY A 414 18.96 9.94 -17.32
N ILE A 415 18.06 10.89 -17.07
CA ILE A 415 17.71 11.94 -18.03
C ILE A 415 18.87 12.94 -18.13
N LYS A 416 19.19 13.36 -19.35
CA LYS A 416 20.23 14.31 -19.73
C LYS A 416 19.73 15.77 -19.68
N ALA A 417 20.65 16.67 -19.34
CA ALA A 417 20.41 18.10 -19.30
C ALA A 417 20.45 18.72 -20.71
N ASP A 418 20.12 20.01 -20.81
CA ASP A 418 20.18 20.76 -22.07
C ASP A 418 21.60 20.80 -22.64
N LEU A 419 21.70 20.83 -23.98
CA LEU A 419 22.93 20.83 -24.78
C LEU A 419 23.81 19.57 -24.65
N VAL A 420 23.34 18.55 -23.94
CA VAL A 420 24.00 17.25 -23.88
C VAL A 420 23.62 16.43 -25.10
N GLU A 421 24.57 15.67 -25.64
CA GLU A 421 24.37 14.77 -26.76
C GLU A 421 23.29 13.72 -26.44
N CYS A 422 22.35 13.51 -27.35
CA CYS A 422 21.24 12.56 -27.21
C CYS A 422 21.06 11.76 -28.49
N SER A 423 20.58 10.53 -28.36
CA SER A 423 20.20 9.68 -29.50
C SER A 423 18.70 9.62 -29.72
N ASN A 424 17.91 9.89 -28.67
CA ASN A 424 16.46 10.02 -28.74
C ASN A 424 15.93 11.09 -27.78
N SER A 425 14.69 11.50 -28.01
CA SER A 425 14.03 12.57 -27.23
C SER A 425 13.76 12.21 -25.76
N PHE A 426 13.60 10.92 -25.43
CA PHE A 426 13.33 10.48 -24.05
C PHE A 426 14.54 10.64 -23.14
N GLU A 427 15.74 10.80 -23.72
CA GLU A 427 16.96 11.10 -22.98
C GLU A 427 16.96 12.52 -22.43
N CYS A 428 16.25 13.48 -23.02
CA CYS A 428 16.43 14.90 -22.73
C CYS A 428 15.43 15.44 -21.73
N THR A 429 15.80 16.23 -20.74
CA THR A 429 14.87 16.77 -19.72
C THR A 429 13.60 17.39 -20.34
N SER A 430 13.76 18.08 -21.47
CA SER A 430 12.71 18.69 -22.30
C SER A 430 11.84 17.76 -23.16
N ASN A 431 12.13 16.46 -23.21
CA ASN A 431 11.60 15.51 -24.20
C ASN A 431 11.93 15.88 -25.66
N LEU A 432 13.03 16.61 -25.91
CA LEU A 432 13.37 17.09 -27.24
C LEU A 432 14.85 16.92 -27.54
N CYS A 433 15.15 15.99 -28.44
CA CYS A 433 16.46 15.78 -29.03
C CYS A 433 16.42 16.26 -30.48
N ILE A 434 17.22 17.28 -30.83
CA ILE A 434 17.30 17.81 -32.20
C ILE A 434 18.77 17.90 -32.59
N ASN A 435 19.12 17.33 -33.75
CA ASN A 435 20.50 17.27 -34.24
C ASN A 435 21.46 16.70 -33.19
N ASP A 436 21.07 15.54 -32.62
CA ASP A 436 21.83 14.80 -31.61
C ASP A 436 22.10 15.60 -30.32
N ALA A 437 21.36 16.68 -30.04
CA ALA A 437 21.52 17.46 -28.81
C ALA A 437 20.19 17.76 -28.12
N CYS A 438 20.19 17.71 -26.79
CA CYS A 438 19.04 18.06 -25.98
C CYS A 438 18.76 19.55 -26.05
N VAL A 439 17.53 19.92 -26.37
CA VAL A 439 17.13 21.33 -26.50
C VAL A 439 16.23 21.73 -25.35
N SER A 440 16.48 22.86 -24.70
CA SER A 440 15.62 23.31 -23.60
C SER A 440 14.17 23.53 -24.05
N GLY A 441 13.21 23.02 -23.28
CA GLY A 441 11.78 23.18 -23.59
C GLY A 441 11.35 24.65 -23.62
N ASN A 442 11.95 25.50 -22.79
CA ASN A 442 11.68 26.93 -22.74
C ASN A 442 12.09 27.69 -24.00
N VAL A 443 13.23 27.32 -24.61
CA VAL A 443 13.68 27.95 -25.87
C VAL A 443 12.79 27.51 -27.02
N TRP A 444 12.43 26.21 -27.09
CA TRP A 444 11.53 25.70 -28.12
C TRP A 444 10.14 26.34 -28.07
N ASN A 445 9.56 26.46 -26.88
CA ASN A 445 8.25 27.11 -26.69
C ASN A 445 8.27 28.59 -27.15
N LYS A 446 9.38 29.32 -26.92
CA LYS A 446 9.54 30.69 -27.42
C LYS A 446 9.63 30.77 -28.94
N ILE A 447 10.30 29.81 -29.58
CA ILE A 447 10.40 29.73 -31.03
C ILE A 447 9.02 29.43 -31.63
N MET A 448 8.30 28.44 -31.11
CA MET A 448 6.95 28.10 -31.59
C MET A 448 5.96 29.26 -31.38
N ALA A 449 6.01 29.95 -30.24
CA ALA A 449 5.18 31.13 -29.96
C ALA A 449 5.53 32.36 -30.82
N TRP A 450 6.72 32.40 -31.41
CA TRP A 450 7.11 33.41 -32.39
C TRP A 450 6.61 33.03 -33.79
N PHE A 451 6.73 31.75 -34.18
CA PHE A 451 6.21 31.24 -35.44
C PHE A 451 4.69 31.41 -35.56
N SER A 452 3.92 31.16 -34.49
CA SER A 452 2.46 31.35 -34.47
C SER A 452 1.99 32.81 -34.53
N LYS A 453 2.92 33.78 -34.50
CA LYS A 453 2.62 35.20 -34.70
C LYS A 453 2.96 35.70 -36.10
N ILE A 454 3.68 34.89 -36.88
CA ILE A 454 4.13 35.22 -38.23
C ILE A 454 3.26 34.54 -39.29
N PHE A 455 2.78 33.35 -38.97
CA PHE A 455 1.82 32.56 -39.74
C PHE A 455 0.53 32.46 -38.94
#